data_AF-A0A094LV83-F1
#
_entry.id   AF-A0A094LV83-F1
#
_cell.length_a   1.000
_cell.length_b   1.000
_cell.length_c   1.000
_cell.angle_alpha   90.00
_cell.angle_beta   90.00
_cell.angle_gamma   90.00
#
_symmetry.space_group_name_H-M   'P 1'
#
loop_
_entity.id
_entity.type
_entity.pdbx_description
1 polymer ?
#
loop_
_entity_poly.entity_id
_entity_poly.type
_entity_poly.pdbx_seq_one_letter_code
_entity_poly.pdbx_strand_id
1 'polypeptide(L)'
;RVVLPCSVQEYQVGQLYSVAEASKNETGGGEGIQVLKNEPYEKDGEKGQYTHKIYHLKSKVPGFVRMIAPEGSLVFHEKAWNAYPYCRTIVTNEYMKDDFFIKIETWHKPDLGTSENVHNLDPNTWKSVEVVHIDIADRTQVEPGDYKADEDPALFQSIKTKRGPLGPNWK
;
A
#
# COMPACT_ATOMS: atom_id res chain seq x y z
N ARG A 1 -3.01 -10.67 -2.90
CA ARG A 1 -2.66 -11.34 -1.63
C ARG A 1 -1.14 -11.36 -1.51
N VAL A 2 -0.59 -10.92 -0.38
CA VAL A 2 0.86 -10.86 -0.15
C VAL A 2 1.17 -11.72 1.07
N VAL A 3 1.83 -12.85 0.87
CA VAL A 3 2.35 -13.67 1.98
C VAL A 3 3.69 -13.07 2.39
N LEU A 4 4.00 -13.05 3.69
CA LEU A 4 5.21 -12.42 4.22
C LEU A 4 5.83 -13.29 5.33
N PRO A 5 7.17 -13.33 5.46
CA PRO A 5 7.87 -14.07 6.50
C PRO A 5 7.92 -13.27 7.82
N CYS A 6 6.77 -12.73 8.25
CA CYS A 6 6.62 -12.01 9.51
C CYS A 6 5.25 -12.25 10.13
N SER A 7 5.15 -12.09 11.45
CA SER A 7 3.87 -12.19 12.13
C SER A 7 3.00 -10.96 11.84
N VAL A 8 1.69 -11.10 12.06
CA VAL A 8 0.73 -9.99 11.98
C VAL A 8 1.13 -8.85 12.94
N GLN A 9 1.69 -9.16 14.11
CA GLN A 9 2.15 -8.16 15.07
C GLN A 9 3.40 -7.41 14.57
N GLU A 10 4.35 -8.13 13.98
CA GLU A 10 5.55 -7.52 13.40
C GLU A 10 5.19 -6.63 12.21
N TYR A 11 4.25 -7.06 11.36
CA TYR A 11 3.80 -6.31 10.20
C TYR A 11 3.19 -4.95 10.59
N GLN A 12 2.44 -4.88 11.69
CA GLN A 12 1.87 -3.62 12.17
C GLN A 12 2.94 -2.53 12.36
N VAL A 13 4.07 -2.90 12.98
CA VAL A 13 5.19 -1.98 13.22
C VAL A 13 5.97 -1.73 11.94
N GLY A 14 6.27 -2.81 11.20
CA GLY A 14 7.05 -2.74 9.95
C GLY A 14 6.38 -1.87 8.90
N GLN A 15 5.07 -2.01 8.71
CA GLN A 15 4.30 -1.21 7.74
C GLN A 15 4.40 0.29 8.03
N LEU A 16 4.22 0.69 9.29
CA LEU A 16 4.26 2.11 9.66
C LEU A 16 5.65 2.71 9.40
N TYR A 17 6.70 1.97 9.74
CA TYR A 17 8.08 2.36 9.45
C TYR A 17 8.33 2.48 7.94
N SER A 18 7.98 1.44 7.16
CA SER A 18 8.20 1.41 5.72
C SER A 18 7.41 2.50 4.99
N VAL A 19 6.19 2.81 5.44
CA VAL A 19 5.40 3.93 4.89
C VAL A 19 6.09 5.26 5.14
N ALA A 20 6.67 5.49 6.34
CA ALA A 20 7.38 6.72 6.63
C ALA A 20 8.64 6.87 5.76
N GLU A 21 9.45 5.82 5.63
CA GLU A 21 10.66 5.84 4.80
C GLU A 21 10.35 5.98 3.31
N ALA A 22 9.36 5.23 2.80
CA ALA A 22 8.93 5.35 1.40
C ALA A 22 8.37 6.75 1.11
N SER A 23 7.59 7.33 2.04
CA SER A 23 7.06 8.69 1.88
C SER A 23 8.18 9.72 1.79
N LYS A 24 9.27 9.53 2.56
CA LYS A 24 10.45 10.39 2.53
C LYS A 24 11.19 10.27 1.19
N ASN A 25 11.35 9.04 0.67
CA ASN A 25 12.03 8.80 -0.61
C ASN A 25 11.25 9.39 -1.80
N GLU A 26 9.92 9.43 -1.71
CA GLU A 26 9.05 10.00 -2.75
C GLU A 26 8.83 11.51 -2.65
N THR A 27 9.33 12.17 -1.60
CA THR A 27 9.11 13.61 -1.36
C THR A 27 10.36 14.44 -1.64
N GLY A 28 10.24 15.42 -2.53
CA GLY A 28 11.32 16.32 -2.90
C GLY A 28 10.91 17.39 -3.92
N GLY A 29 11.59 18.54 -3.93
CA GLY A 29 11.42 19.56 -4.97
C GLY A 29 10.04 20.23 -5.04
N GLY A 30 9.24 20.19 -3.97
CA GLY A 30 7.88 20.71 -3.95
C GLY A 30 6.80 19.70 -4.37
N GLU A 31 7.19 18.44 -4.62
CA GLU A 31 6.30 17.33 -4.96
C GLU A 31 6.46 16.16 -3.98
N GLY A 32 5.53 15.19 -4.03
CA GLY A 32 5.50 14.03 -3.14
C GLY A 32 4.35 14.02 -2.14
N ILE A 33 4.60 13.52 -0.93
CA ILE A 33 3.57 13.17 0.05
C ILE A 33 3.52 14.22 1.17
N GLN A 34 2.41 14.94 1.25
CA GLN A 34 2.13 15.89 2.33
C GLN A 34 1.18 15.28 3.35
N VAL A 35 1.59 15.14 4.60
CA VAL A 35 0.72 14.67 5.70
C VAL A 35 -0.03 15.86 6.30
N LEU A 36 -1.35 15.91 6.16
CA LEU A 36 -2.22 16.94 6.73
C LEU A 36 -2.73 16.57 8.13
N LYS A 37 -3.07 15.30 8.33
CA LYS A 37 -3.54 14.77 9.61
C LYS A 37 -2.93 13.42 9.90
N ASN A 38 -2.62 13.21 11.16
CA ASN A 38 -2.20 11.92 11.71
C ASN A 38 -2.61 11.88 13.18
N GLU A 39 -3.82 11.41 13.45
CA GLU A 39 -4.45 11.47 14.77
C GLU A 39 -5.18 10.15 15.09
N PRO A 40 -5.24 9.74 16.37
CA PRO A 40 -6.08 8.63 16.76
C PRO A 40 -7.56 8.96 16.50
N TYR A 41 -8.36 7.96 16.18
CA TYR A 41 -9.82 8.10 16.04
C TYR A 41 -10.55 6.99 16.80
N GLU A 42 -11.80 7.31 17.16
CA GLU A 42 -12.78 6.36 17.67
C GLU A 42 -14.12 6.66 17.02
N LYS A 43 -14.70 5.69 16.33
CA LYS A 43 -15.99 5.82 15.66
C LYS A 43 -16.73 4.49 15.67
N ASP A 44 -17.98 4.49 16.13
CA ASP A 44 -18.86 3.30 16.12
C ASP A 44 -18.22 2.06 16.79
N GLY A 45 -17.40 2.27 17.82
CA GLY A 45 -16.66 1.22 18.54
C GLY A 45 -15.35 0.77 17.87
N GLU A 46 -15.07 1.23 16.64
CA GLU A 46 -13.78 1.05 15.97
C GLU A 46 -12.79 2.12 16.46
N LYS A 47 -11.60 1.68 16.88
CA LYS A 47 -10.50 2.55 17.28
C LYS A 47 -9.30 2.31 16.39
N GLY A 48 -8.58 3.36 16.06
CA GLY A 48 -7.41 3.25 15.21
C GLY A 48 -6.69 4.57 15.01
N GLN A 49 -5.88 4.62 13.95
CA GLN A 49 -5.19 5.83 13.51
C GLN A 49 -5.82 6.35 12.22
N TYR A 50 -6.20 7.61 12.20
CA TYR A 50 -6.66 8.30 11.00
C TYR A 50 -5.51 9.12 10.41
N THR A 51 -5.33 9.00 9.10
CA THR A 51 -4.41 9.86 8.37
C THR A 51 -5.09 10.51 7.18
N HIS A 52 -4.70 11.75 6.89
CA HIS A 52 -5.05 12.44 5.66
C HIS A 52 -3.76 12.94 5.04
N LYS A 53 -3.46 12.45 3.83
CA LYS A 53 -2.31 12.87 3.04
C LYS A 53 -2.75 13.44 1.69
N ILE A 54 -1.91 14.30 1.13
CA ILE A 54 -2.03 14.79 -0.23
C ILE A 54 -0.83 14.30 -1.03
N TYR A 55 -1.09 13.70 -2.18
CA TYR A 55 -0.10 13.30 -3.17
C TYR A 55 -0.04 14.32 -4.29
N HIS A 56 1.13 14.93 -4.46
CA HIS A 56 1.42 15.86 -5.55
C HIS A 56 2.22 15.12 -6.63
N LEU A 57 1.57 14.74 -7.73
CA LEU A 57 2.14 13.82 -8.73
C LEU A 57 2.57 14.49 -10.06
N LYS A 58 2.68 15.81 -10.11
CA LYS A 58 2.84 16.56 -11.38
C LYS A 58 4.06 16.16 -12.21
N SER A 59 5.23 15.91 -11.61
CA SER A 59 6.42 15.41 -12.32
C SER A 59 6.56 13.89 -12.31
N LYS A 60 5.74 13.19 -11.52
CA LYS A 60 5.76 11.72 -11.36
C LYS A 60 4.88 10.99 -12.38
N VAL A 61 4.03 11.70 -13.12
CA VAL A 61 3.24 11.12 -14.23
C VAL A 61 3.97 11.26 -15.58
N PRO A 62 3.71 10.35 -16.55
CA PRO A 62 4.26 10.46 -17.90
C PRO A 62 3.98 11.83 -18.54
N GLY A 63 4.92 12.34 -19.34
CA GLY A 63 4.87 13.69 -19.90
C GLY A 63 3.60 14.00 -20.70
N PHE A 64 3.03 13.01 -21.40
CA PHE A 64 1.77 13.19 -22.13
C PHE A 64 0.58 13.43 -21.20
N VAL A 65 0.55 12.79 -20.02
CA VAL A 65 -0.48 13.02 -18.99
C VAL A 65 -0.34 14.44 -18.44
N ARG A 66 0.88 14.87 -18.15
CA ARG A 66 1.15 16.22 -17.64
C ARG A 66 0.71 17.33 -18.61
N MET A 67 0.84 17.13 -19.92
CA MET A 67 0.48 18.14 -20.93
C MET A 67 -1.03 18.33 -21.07
N ILE A 68 -1.82 17.29 -20.82
CA ILE A 68 -3.29 17.33 -20.96
C ILE A 68 -4.01 17.47 -19.62
N ALA A 69 -3.30 17.30 -18.50
CA ALA A 69 -3.83 17.38 -17.14
C ALA A 69 -4.16 18.84 -16.75
N PRO A 70 -5.44 19.12 -16.43
CA PRO A 70 -5.84 20.42 -15.89
C PRO A 70 -5.17 20.74 -14.55
N GLU A 71 -5.13 22.02 -14.19
CA GLU A 71 -4.55 22.44 -12.92
C GLU A 71 -5.30 21.77 -11.74
N GLY A 72 -4.55 21.22 -10.78
CA GLY A 72 -5.10 20.46 -9.65
C GLY A 72 -5.49 19.01 -9.95
N SER A 73 -5.57 18.58 -11.22
CA SER A 73 -6.01 17.21 -11.54
C SER A 73 -5.00 16.12 -11.17
N LEU A 74 -3.77 16.49 -10.80
CA LEU A 74 -2.70 15.59 -10.36
C LEU A 74 -2.44 15.67 -8.85
N VAL A 75 -3.41 16.21 -8.10
CA VAL A 75 -3.41 16.28 -6.64
C VAL A 75 -4.43 15.28 -6.12
N PHE A 76 -3.97 14.30 -5.33
CA PHE A 76 -4.83 13.23 -4.82
C PHE A 76 -4.87 13.27 -3.30
N HIS A 77 -6.06 13.08 -2.73
CA HIS A 77 -6.28 13.09 -1.30
C HIS A 77 -6.43 11.65 -0.83
N GLU A 78 -5.45 11.15 -0.08
CA GLU A 78 -5.54 9.87 0.64
C GLU A 78 -6.12 10.11 2.03
N LYS A 79 -7.21 9.41 2.35
CA LYS A 79 -7.72 9.29 3.72
C LYS A 79 -7.67 7.82 4.13
N ALA A 80 -6.99 7.51 5.22
CA ALA A 80 -6.86 6.15 5.70
C ALA A 80 -7.30 6.02 7.16
N TRP A 81 -8.03 4.95 7.44
CA TRP A 81 -8.53 4.50 8.74
C TRP A 81 -7.86 3.17 9.05
N ASN A 82 -6.82 3.22 9.88
CA ASN A 82 -6.04 2.06 10.27
C ASN A 82 -6.51 1.54 11.63
N ALA A 83 -7.43 0.58 11.61
CA ALA A 83 -7.93 -0.17 12.77
C ALA A 83 -7.34 -1.59 12.76
N TYR A 84 -6.01 -1.67 12.82
CA TYR A 84 -5.26 -2.92 12.65
C TYR A 84 -5.88 -4.08 13.48
N PRO A 85 -6.13 -5.25 12.87
CA PRO A 85 -5.58 -5.76 11.60
C PRO A 85 -6.37 -5.39 10.35
N TYR A 86 -7.42 -4.57 10.45
CA TYR A 86 -8.13 -4.04 9.29
C TYR A 86 -7.68 -2.62 8.96
N CYS A 87 -7.57 -2.30 7.67
CA CYS A 87 -7.29 -0.94 7.23
C CYS A 87 -8.16 -0.60 6.02
N ARG A 88 -8.68 0.62 6.00
CA ARG A 88 -9.41 1.18 4.86
C ARG A 88 -8.73 2.47 4.43
N THR A 89 -8.40 2.56 3.15
CA THR A 89 -7.87 3.75 2.52
C THR A 89 -8.76 4.16 1.35
N ILE A 90 -9.04 5.44 1.24
CA ILE A 90 -9.80 6.04 0.14
C ILE A 90 -8.96 7.16 -0.44
N VAL A 91 -8.69 7.08 -1.74
CA VAL A 91 -8.00 8.12 -2.51
C VAL A 91 -9.00 8.77 -3.44
N THR A 92 -9.11 10.09 -3.37
CA THR A 92 -10.01 10.90 -4.21
C THR A 92 -9.25 11.99 -4.94
N ASN A 93 -9.88 12.60 -5.93
CA ASN A 93 -9.32 13.70 -6.72
C ASN A 93 -10.36 14.82 -6.85
N GLU A 94 -10.00 16.05 -6.48
CA GLU A 94 -10.96 17.16 -6.45
C GLU A 94 -11.48 17.54 -7.85
N TYR A 95 -10.65 17.39 -8.88
CA TYR A 95 -11.02 17.70 -10.26
C TYR A 95 -12.04 16.69 -10.81
N MET A 96 -11.78 15.39 -10.61
CA MET A 96 -12.64 14.30 -11.10
C MET A 96 -13.88 14.04 -10.21
N LYS A 97 -13.91 14.57 -8.98
CA LYS A 97 -15.04 14.42 -8.04
C LYS A 97 -15.44 12.94 -7.88
N ASP A 98 -16.72 12.63 -8.07
CA ASP A 98 -17.30 11.30 -7.88
C ASP A 98 -16.94 10.33 -9.01
N ASP A 99 -16.40 10.81 -10.14
CA ASP A 99 -15.99 9.98 -11.26
C ASP A 99 -14.65 9.25 -11.00
N PHE A 100 -13.96 9.56 -9.89
CA PHE A 100 -12.72 8.91 -9.50
C PHE A 100 -12.65 8.58 -8.01
N PHE A 101 -12.38 7.32 -7.71
CA PHE A 101 -11.87 6.91 -6.41
C PHE A 101 -10.99 5.67 -6.54
N ILE A 102 -10.02 5.54 -5.62
CA ILE A 102 -9.34 4.27 -5.36
C ILE A 102 -9.66 3.91 -3.91
N LYS A 103 -10.24 2.73 -3.70
CA LYS A 103 -10.52 2.20 -2.37
C LYS A 103 -9.67 0.96 -2.14
N ILE A 104 -8.84 1.00 -1.09
CA ILE A 104 -8.01 -0.12 -0.66
C ILE A 104 -8.52 -0.56 0.70
N GLU A 105 -9.07 -1.77 0.78
CA GLU A 105 -9.46 -2.41 2.02
C GLU A 105 -8.54 -3.60 2.25
N THR A 106 -7.92 -3.69 3.42
CA THR A 106 -6.91 -4.70 3.73
C THR A 106 -7.23 -5.41 5.03
N TRP A 107 -7.13 -6.74 5.00
CA TRP A 107 -7.12 -7.59 6.20
C TRP A 107 -5.74 -8.23 6.36
N HIS A 108 -5.15 -8.09 7.53
CA HIS A 108 -3.93 -8.80 7.92
C HIS A 108 -4.34 -10.05 8.69
N LYS A 109 -4.06 -11.24 8.13
CA LYS A 109 -4.47 -12.54 8.68
C LYS A 109 -3.23 -13.40 8.98
N PRO A 110 -3.25 -14.19 10.07
CA PRO A 110 -2.16 -15.12 10.38
C PRO A 110 -2.33 -16.42 9.58
N ASP A 111 -2.42 -16.32 8.26
CA ASP A 111 -2.53 -17.46 7.33
C ASP A 111 -1.61 -17.27 6.12
N LEU A 112 -1.61 -18.25 5.20
CA LEU A 112 -0.81 -18.22 3.97
C LEU A 112 -1.59 -17.68 2.76
N GLY A 113 -2.56 -16.78 2.99
CA GLY A 113 -3.38 -16.21 1.94
C GLY A 113 -4.40 -17.18 1.34
N THR A 114 -4.78 -18.22 2.08
CA THR A 114 -5.71 -19.27 1.64
C THR A 114 -7.17 -18.96 1.97
N SER A 115 -7.44 -17.99 2.86
CA SER A 115 -8.80 -17.58 3.19
C SER A 115 -9.47 -16.87 2.00
N GLU A 116 -10.60 -17.42 1.55
CA GLU A 116 -11.41 -16.82 0.49
C GLU A 116 -12.36 -15.75 1.04
N ASN A 117 -12.67 -14.75 0.21
CA ASN A 117 -13.63 -13.67 0.49
C ASN A 117 -13.54 -13.06 1.92
N VAL A 118 -12.33 -12.77 2.41
CA VAL A 118 -12.11 -12.23 3.78
C VAL A 118 -12.80 -10.89 4.05
N HIS A 119 -13.22 -10.19 3.01
CA HIS A 119 -13.98 -8.94 3.09
C HIS A 119 -15.49 -9.16 3.16
N ASN A 120 -15.95 -10.42 3.11
CA ASN A 120 -17.37 -10.79 3.12
C ASN A 120 -18.19 -10.06 2.06
N LEU A 121 -17.65 -9.95 0.84
CA LEU A 121 -18.38 -9.40 -0.29
C LEU A 121 -19.56 -10.30 -0.65
N ASP A 122 -20.61 -9.72 -1.20
CA ASP A 122 -21.75 -10.50 -1.69
C ASP A 122 -21.30 -11.44 -2.83
N PRO A 123 -22.02 -12.55 -3.05
CA PRO A 123 -21.61 -13.56 -4.02
C PRO A 123 -21.47 -13.06 -5.47
N ASN A 124 -22.19 -12.00 -5.87
CA ASN A 124 -22.12 -11.49 -7.23
C ASN A 124 -20.90 -10.61 -7.41
N THR A 125 -20.62 -9.72 -6.46
CA THR A 125 -19.39 -8.93 -6.46
C THR A 125 -18.16 -9.82 -6.33
N TRP A 126 -18.17 -10.83 -5.44
CA TRP A 126 -17.03 -11.72 -5.26
C TRP A 126 -16.65 -12.47 -6.55
N LYS A 127 -17.63 -12.85 -7.38
CA LYS A 127 -17.38 -13.54 -8.66
C LYS A 127 -16.61 -12.70 -9.67
N SER A 128 -16.68 -11.37 -9.60
CA SER A 128 -15.94 -10.48 -10.50
C SER A 128 -14.56 -10.09 -9.95
N VAL A 129 -14.20 -10.55 -8.74
CA VAL A 129 -12.90 -10.25 -8.14
C VAL A 129 -11.84 -11.21 -8.66
N GLU A 130 -10.78 -10.66 -9.25
CA GLU A 130 -9.57 -11.40 -9.56
C GLU A 130 -8.66 -11.51 -8.33
N VAL A 131 -8.21 -12.72 -8.03
CA VAL A 131 -7.26 -12.97 -6.94
C VAL A 131 -5.84 -13.04 -7.48
N VAL A 132 -5.09 -11.95 -7.34
CA VAL A 132 -3.68 -11.88 -7.70
C VAL A 132 -2.79 -12.17 -6.48
N HIS A 133 -1.79 -13.04 -6.64
CA HIS A 133 -0.78 -13.33 -5.62
C HIS A 133 0.53 -12.60 -5.96
N ILE A 134 1.10 -11.92 -4.97
CA ILE A 134 2.39 -11.23 -5.10
C ILE A 134 3.42 -12.04 -4.33
N ASP A 135 4.47 -12.47 -5.03
CA ASP A 135 5.62 -13.17 -4.45
C ASP A 135 6.81 -12.22 -4.33
N ILE A 136 7.10 -11.80 -3.10
CA ILE A 136 8.18 -10.84 -2.83
C ILE A 136 9.59 -11.37 -3.14
N ALA A 137 9.76 -12.67 -3.36
CA ALA A 137 11.04 -13.28 -3.75
C ALA A 137 11.16 -13.54 -5.25
N ASP A 138 10.08 -13.35 -6.02
CA ASP A 138 10.05 -13.62 -7.45
C ASP A 138 10.53 -12.42 -8.26
N ARG A 139 11.77 -12.49 -8.74
CA ARG A 139 12.39 -11.43 -9.55
C ARG A 139 11.60 -11.09 -10.82
N THR A 140 10.81 -12.02 -11.35
CA THR A 140 10.03 -11.80 -12.57
C THR A 140 8.83 -10.86 -12.38
N GLN A 141 8.43 -10.63 -11.12
CA GLN A 141 7.34 -9.69 -10.78
C GLN A 141 7.83 -8.25 -10.54
N VAL A 142 9.14 -8.00 -10.73
CA VAL A 142 9.75 -6.68 -10.52
C VAL A 142 10.18 -6.11 -11.86
N GLU A 143 9.71 -4.91 -12.18
CA GLU A 143 10.12 -4.20 -13.39
C GLU A 143 11.64 -3.94 -13.39
N PRO A 144 12.33 -4.05 -14.54
CA PRO A 144 13.78 -3.87 -14.59
C PRO A 144 14.27 -2.53 -14.04
N GLY A 145 13.49 -1.46 -14.23
CA GLY A 145 13.82 -0.10 -13.76
C GLY A 145 13.67 0.09 -12.24
N ASP A 146 12.87 -0.75 -11.58
CA ASP A 146 12.60 -0.64 -10.14
C ASP A 146 13.52 -1.53 -9.31
N TYR A 147 14.26 -2.44 -9.94
CA TYR A 147 15.09 -3.40 -9.23
C TYR A 147 16.29 -2.76 -8.56
N LYS A 148 16.42 -2.99 -7.25
CA LYS A 148 17.61 -2.68 -6.48
C LYS A 148 18.03 -3.90 -5.67
N ALA A 149 19.30 -4.29 -5.80
CA ALA A 149 19.82 -5.52 -5.17
C ALA A 149 19.79 -5.46 -3.63
N ASP A 150 19.86 -4.27 -3.04
CA ASP A 150 19.76 -4.02 -1.60
C ASP A 150 18.31 -4.03 -1.07
N GLU A 151 17.32 -4.00 -1.96
CA GLU A 151 15.90 -4.15 -1.65
C GLU A 151 15.35 -5.55 -2.02
N ASP A 152 16.22 -6.48 -2.45
CA ASP A 152 15.86 -7.83 -2.93
C ASP A 152 15.79 -8.87 -1.79
N PRO A 153 14.60 -9.38 -1.43
CA PRO A 153 14.44 -10.38 -0.37
C PRO A 153 15.10 -11.74 -0.68
N ALA A 154 15.36 -12.06 -1.95
CA ALA A 154 16.08 -13.26 -2.36
C ALA A 154 17.59 -13.16 -2.13
N LEU A 155 18.11 -11.95 -1.86
CA LEU A 155 19.51 -11.70 -1.52
C LEU A 155 19.71 -11.28 -0.06
N PHE A 156 18.67 -10.76 0.58
CA PHE A 156 18.73 -10.23 1.94
C PHE A 156 18.65 -11.31 3.04
N GLN A 157 19.52 -11.20 4.06
CA GLN A 157 19.39 -11.93 5.31
C GLN A 157 19.40 -10.98 6.51
N SER A 158 18.38 -11.07 7.35
CA SER A 158 18.29 -10.28 8.58
C SER A 158 19.37 -10.71 9.58
N ILE A 159 20.22 -9.78 9.99
CA ILE A 159 21.25 -10.03 11.01
C ILE A 159 20.62 -10.38 12.36
N LYS A 160 19.49 -9.73 12.71
CA LYS A 160 18.83 -9.84 14.03
C LYS A 160 17.97 -11.09 14.15
N THR A 161 17.23 -11.46 13.09
CA THR A 161 16.24 -12.55 13.13
C THR A 161 16.65 -13.77 12.33
N LYS A 162 17.72 -13.66 11.52
CA LYS A 162 18.23 -14.70 10.62
C LYS A 162 17.27 -15.15 9.52
N ARG A 163 16.13 -14.46 9.34
CA ARG A 163 15.20 -14.70 8.21
C ARG A 163 15.85 -14.27 6.90
N GLY A 164 15.50 -14.98 5.83
CA GLY A 164 16.09 -14.80 4.50
C GLY A 164 17.47 -15.47 4.35
N PRO A 165 18.01 -15.54 3.13
CA PRO A 165 17.37 -15.13 1.87
C PRO A 165 16.16 -15.98 1.50
N LEU A 166 15.19 -15.38 0.81
CA LEU A 166 13.99 -16.08 0.36
C LEU A 166 14.25 -16.78 -0.98
N GLY A 167 14.40 -18.10 -0.94
CA GLY A 167 14.54 -18.91 -2.16
C GLY A 167 13.19 -19.17 -2.86
N PRO A 168 13.18 -19.83 -4.04
CA PRO A 168 11.96 -20.07 -4.81
C PRO A 168 10.83 -20.83 -4.09
N ASN A 169 11.16 -21.61 -3.07
CA ASN A 169 10.21 -22.41 -2.28
C ASN A 169 10.06 -21.90 -0.83
N TRP A 170 10.18 -20.59 -0.61
CA TRP A 170 10.20 -20.00 0.73
C TRP A 170 8.84 -20.00 1.45
N LYS A 171 7.74 -20.11 0.69
CA LYS A 171 6.36 -20.05 1.20
C LYS A 171 5.94 -21.31 1.95
#